data_AF-A0A836CGD2-F1
#
_entry.id   AF-A0A836CGD2-F1
#
_cell.length_a   1.000
_cell.length_b   1.000
_cell.length_c   1.000
_cell.angle_alpha   90.00
_cell.angle_beta   90.00
_cell.angle_gamma   90.00
#
_symmetry.space_group_name_H-M   'P 1'
#
loop_
_entity.id
_entity.type
_entity.pdbx_description
1 polymer ?
#
loop_
_entity_poly.entity_id
_entity_poly.type
_entity_poly.pdbx_seq_one_letter_code
_entity_poly.pdbx_strand_id
1 'polypeptide(L)'
;MSRDAAAMAAPRCPIKRISQTLSLGVFYMHILLLLSFLGIATARRAEGVANGAWSKCPISRRLTAFQPSNVPGLRQQQSSTATFTHNRSPALSLRSEASARRRRARPTWMSAVEDQQTTVAAAAADAGSKKAKRKENSTAPLQVHVIGLSHHNAALEVREKLAVPEANWNMESEALCEQDSIVEAAVLSTCNRFETYIAAHDAHAAIRETIAHLQQRSGLSQATLRRSLFILSGEDAVWHLLRVSAGLDSLVVGEGQILSQVRQCYLHGTEEGGSAGKVVARLLNTAVSAGKRARAETSISKGAVSISSAAAEFSKHRCEFDIQKPFLEARLTIVGAGTMSRLLLIHLQSLGIKEVTLVNRSMPKCLELQAEFDAIKFNLHLADELDAVVAKSDIVYTGTSATGCIVTRDRLRELGVGAAHPVMFVDISVPRNVESECNEVDGVHAYDVDDLKMVVARNTAMRRKEMLEAEAILVEEQIKFQGWQQSLTAIPAISKMQEKFEAMRAEEVRKAANKLASLSPKEMEVVEKLSKGIVNKMLHGPMSALRQPEGPEEKKRTLATLKTMFRLEKDLID
;
A
#
# COMPACT_ATOMS: atom_id res chain seq x y z
N MET A 1 -5.11 1.89 -78.14
CA MET A 1 -4.05 2.83 -77.70
C MET A 1 -3.71 2.41 -76.26
N SER A 2 -2.66 1.60 -76.05
CA SER A 2 -1.29 2.03 -75.70
C SER A 2 -1.19 2.63 -74.28
N ARG A 3 -0.28 2.24 -73.38
CA ARG A 3 0.89 1.31 -73.41
C ARG A 3 1.31 0.99 -71.95
N ASP A 4 2.07 -0.11 -71.75
CA ASP A 4 3.35 -0.28 -71.01
C ASP A 4 3.79 0.81 -69.98
N ALA A 5 4.57 0.62 -68.90
CA ALA A 5 5.19 -0.49 -68.13
C ALA A 5 5.65 0.13 -66.76
N ALA A 6 6.45 -0.42 -65.82
CA ALA A 6 7.21 -1.69 -65.64
C ALA A 6 7.28 -1.97 -64.10
N ALA A 7 7.32 -3.21 -63.59
CA ALA A 7 8.43 -4.17 -63.50
C ALA A 7 9.64 -3.76 -62.61
N MET A 8 9.82 -4.44 -61.47
CA MET A 8 11.09 -5.11 -61.16
C MET A 8 10.88 -6.27 -60.16
N ALA A 9 11.51 -7.41 -60.45
CA ALA A 9 11.50 -8.62 -59.63
C ALA A 9 12.91 -9.20 -59.54
N ALA A 10 13.23 -9.84 -58.41
CA ALA A 10 14.47 -10.59 -58.18
C ALA A 10 14.21 -11.76 -57.20
N PRO A 11 15.01 -12.83 -57.17
CA PRO A 11 14.43 -14.19 -57.16
C PRO A 11 14.65 -15.02 -55.88
N ARG A 12 14.12 -16.25 -55.89
CA ARG A 12 14.06 -17.21 -54.78
C ARG A 12 15.28 -18.14 -54.65
N CYS A 13 15.47 -18.61 -53.41
CA CYS A 13 16.03 -19.92 -52.98
C CYS A 13 17.55 -20.18 -53.06
N PRO A 14 18.08 -21.18 -52.31
CA PRO A 14 17.52 -21.91 -51.15
C PRO A 14 18.48 -21.98 -49.92
N ILE A 15 18.07 -22.64 -48.81
CA ILE A 15 18.82 -23.70 -48.05
C ILE A 15 18.45 -23.83 -46.54
N LYS A 16 18.10 -25.07 -46.15
CA LYS A 16 18.14 -25.77 -44.83
C LYS A 16 17.23 -25.36 -43.64
N ARG A 17 16.35 -26.34 -43.29
CA ARG A 17 15.81 -26.65 -41.94
C ARG A 17 16.91 -27.23 -41.02
N ILE A 18 16.52 -27.52 -39.76
CA ILE A 18 17.30 -28.06 -38.60
C ILE A 18 17.85 -26.89 -37.76
N SER A 19 17.56 -26.71 -36.46
CA SER A 19 17.05 -27.62 -35.43
C SER A 19 16.00 -26.96 -34.51
N GLN A 20 14.92 -27.67 -34.18
CA GLN A 20 14.00 -27.37 -33.06
C GLN A 20 13.74 -28.68 -32.29
N THR A 21 14.68 -29.09 -31.43
CA THR A 21 14.52 -30.34 -30.67
C THR A 21 15.17 -30.34 -29.27
N LEU A 22 15.45 -29.18 -28.68
CA LEU A 22 16.14 -29.07 -27.37
C LEU A 22 15.46 -28.20 -26.29
N SER A 23 14.25 -27.68 -26.54
CA SER A 23 13.54 -26.81 -25.56
C SER A 23 12.45 -27.55 -24.76
N LEU A 24 11.78 -28.56 -25.33
CA LEU A 24 10.64 -29.24 -24.65
C LEU A 24 11.05 -30.15 -23.47
N GLY A 25 12.29 -30.65 -23.44
CA GLY A 25 12.73 -31.62 -22.42
C GLY A 25 12.83 -31.05 -21.01
N VAL A 26 13.29 -29.79 -20.87
CA VAL A 26 13.48 -29.14 -19.56
C VAL A 26 12.14 -28.70 -18.97
N PHE A 27 11.17 -28.32 -19.82
CA PHE A 27 9.86 -27.83 -19.38
C PHE A 27 8.99 -28.94 -18.74
N TYR A 28 9.11 -30.19 -19.21
CA TYR A 28 8.34 -31.32 -18.68
C TYR A 28 8.87 -31.85 -17.33
N MET A 29 10.18 -31.78 -17.07
CA MET A 29 10.78 -32.24 -15.81
C MET A 29 10.32 -31.42 -14.60
N HIS A 30 10.21 -30.10 -14.71
CA HIS A 30 9.74 -29.27 -13.58
C HIS A 30 8.25 -29.44 -13.27
N ILE A 31 7.40 -29.66 -14.28
CA ILE A 31 5.97 -29.93 -14.07
C ILE A 31 5.76 -31.28 -13.37
N LEU A 32 6.55 -32.30 -13.73
CA LEU A 32 6.50 -33.61 -13.05
C LEU A 32 7.02 -33.56 -11.60
N LEU A 33 8.03 -32.75 -11.29
CA LEU A 33 8.48 -32.58 -9.90
C LEU A 33 7.41 -31.88 -9.03
N LEU A 34 6.75 -30.86 -9.56
CA LEU A 34 5.69 -30.12 -8.84
C LEU A 34 4.44 -30.97 -8.59
N LEU A 35 4.04 -31.80 -9.55
CA LEU A 35 2.91 -32.73 -9.40
C LEU A 35 3.22 -33.92 -8.48
N SER A 36 4.50 -34.15 -8.13
CA SER A 36 4.89 -35.20 -7.17
C SER A 36 4.76 -34.77 -5.70
N PHE A 37 4.63 -33.46 -5.43
CA PHE A 37 4.50 -32.90 -4.07
C PHE A 37 3.06 -32.60 -3.65
N LEU A 38 2.09 -32.56 -4.58
CA LEU A 38 0.66 -32.54 -4.26
C LEU A 38 0.04 -33.90 -4.56
N GLY A 39 -0.08 -34.73 -3.52
CA GLY A 39 -0.75 -36.03 -3.60
C GLY A 39 -2.25 -35.91 -3.88
N ILE A 40 -2.63 -35.82 -5.16
CA ILE A 40 -4.02 -35.84 -5.61
C ILE A 40 -4.19 -36.96 -6.65
N ALA A 41 -4.65 -38.12 -6.19
CA ALA A 41 -4.99 -39.23 -7.06
C ALA A 41 -6.28 -38.92 -7.85
N THR A 42 -6.15 -38.60 -9.14
CA THR A 42 -7.30 -38.39 -10.04
C THR A 42 -7.67 -39.68 -10.76
N ALA A 43 -8.65 -40.41 -10.24
CA ALA A 43 -9.30 -41.48 -10.99
C ALA A 43 -10.35 -40.89 -11.95
N ARG A 44 -10.08 -40.92 -13.25
CA ARG A 44 -11.10 -40.65 -14.28
C ARG A 44 -11.97 -41.88 -14.48
N ARG A 45 -13.29 -41.70 -14.55
CA ARG A 45 -14.18 -42.54 -15.37
C ARG A 45 -15.33 -41.69 -15.92
N ALA A 46 -15.65 -41.94 -17.18
CA ALA A 46 -16.83 -41.41 -17.86
C ALA A 46 -17.83 -42.55 -18.10
N GLU A 47 -19.06 -42.17 -18.44
CA GLU A 47 -20.16 -42.99 -18.99
C GLU A 47 -20.83 -44.02 -18.06
N GLY A 48 -22.15 -44.16 -18.23
CA GLY A 48 -22.95 -45.26 -17.65
C GLY A 48 -24.28 -44.83 -17.00
N VAL A 49 -25.36 -44.79 -17.79
CA VAL A 49 -26.74 -44.71 -17.28
C VAL A 49 -27.22 -46.11 -16.85
N ALA A 50 -27.73 -46.29 -15.62
CA ALA A 50 -28.87 -47.19 -15.30
C ALA A 50 -29.20 -47.28 -13.79
N ASN A 51 -30.49 -47.12 -13.48
CA ASN A 51 -31.33 -47.83 -12.50
C ASN A 51 -30.73 -48.55 -11.27
N GLY A 52 -31.26 -48.20 -10.08
CA GLY A 52 -32.09 -49.15 -9.32
C GLY A 52 -31.46 -50.04 -8.22
N ALA A 53 -31.48 -49.52 -6.98
CA ALA A 53 -31.85 -50.20 -5.71
C ALA A 53 -31.15 -51.50 -5.21
N TRP A 54 -31.26 -51.73 -3.88
CA TRP A 54 -30.79 -52.89 -3.08
C TRP A 54 -29.26 -53.03 -2.91
N SER A 55 -28.70 -53.72 -1.90
CA SER A 55 -28.98 -53.84 -0.44
C SER A 55 -27.84 -54.66 0.23
N LYS A 56 -27.56 -54.47 1.53
CA LYS A 56 -26.69 -55.33 2.43
C LYS A 56 -25.16 -55.27 2.14
N CYS A 57 -24.27 -54.92 3.09
CA CYS A 57 -23.70 -55.68 4.24
C CYS A 57 -22.80 -56.89 3.85
N PRO A 58 -21.80 -57.36 4.67
CA PRO A 58 -21.25 -56.87 5.97
C PRO A 58 -19.69 -57.06 6.21
N ILE A 59 -19.18 -56.76 7.44
CA ILE A 59 -18.11 -57.50 8.23
C ILE A 59 -16.66 -57.66 7.65
N SER A 60 -15.51 -57.59 8.37
CA SER A 60 -15.14 -57.13 9.74
C SER A 60 -13.60 -57.11 10.01
N ARG A 61 -13.17 -56.42 11.09
CA ARG A 61 -12.05 -56.66 12.04
C ARG A 61 -10.58 -56.93 11.59
N ARG A 62 -9.67 -56.06 12.08
CA ARG A 62 -8.49 -56.29 12.98
C ARG A 62 -8.19 -54.94 13.68
N LEU A 63 -8.25 -54.79 15.02
CA LEU A 63 -7.16 -54.96 16.02
C LEU A 63 -5.85 -54.22 15.63
N THR A 64 -5.22 -53.36 16.45
CA THR A 64 -5.22 -53.22 17.93
C THR A 64 -4.86 -51.79 18.38
N ALA A 65 -5.12 -51.43 19.65
CA ALA A 65 -4.84 -50.10 20.22
C ALA A 65 -3.50 -50.01 20.99
N PHE A 66 -3.00 -48.79 21.23
CA PHE A 66 -1.93 -48.48 22.18
C PHE A 66 -2.16 -47.09 22.81
N GLN A 67 -1.99 -46.96 24.14
CA GLN A 67 -2.04 -45.71 24.91
C GLN A 67 -0.62 -45.29 25.36
N PRO A 68 -0.48 -44.07 25.91
CA PRO A 68 0.40 -43.88 27.06
C PRO A 68 -0.21 -43.08 28.24
N SER A 69 -0.28 -43.77 29.39
CA SER A 69 0.24 -43.38 30.72
C SER A 69 -0.14 -42.06 31.44
N ASN A 70 -0.61 -42.23 32.69
CA ASN A 70 -0.72 -41.20 33.76
C ASN A 70 0.63 -40.91 34.47
N VAL A 71 0.73 -39.73 35.12
CA VAL A 71 1.49 -39.51 36.38
C VAL A 71 0.69 -38.53 37.30
N PRO A 72 0.56 -38.75 38.63
CA PRO A 72 -0.31 -37.96 39.51
C PRO A 72 0.39 -37.12 40.62
N GLY A 73 -0.35 -36.18 41.21
CA GLY A 73 -0.14 -35.65 42.58
C GLY A 73 0.16 -34.14 42.69
N LEU A 74 -0.80 -33.26 43.03
CA LEU A 74 -1.41 -32.94 44.35
C LEU A 74 -0.64 -31.90 45.22
N ARG A 75 -1.15 -30.66 45.26
CA ARG A 75 -1.59 -29.97 46.50
C ARG A 75 -2.38 -28.68 46.20
N GLN A 76 -3.61 -28.61 46.69
CA GLN A 76 -4.33 -27.36 46.93
C GLN A 76 -4.19 -26.98 48.41
N GLN A 77 -4.24 -25.69 48.71
CA GLN A 77 -4.84 -25.20 49.96
C GLN A 77 -5.45 -23.81 49.74
N GLN A 78 -6.64 -23.59 50.30
CA GLN A 78 -7.40 -22.35 50.22
C GLN A 78 -7.31 -21.53 51.51
N SER A 79 -7.70 -20.25 51.43
CA SER A 79 -8.07 -19.35 52.53
C SER A 79 -6.90 -18.88 53.42
N SER A 80 -6.95 -17.71 54.08
CA SER A 80 -8.10 -16.86 54.42
C SER A 80 -7.72 -15.37 54.60
N THR A 81 -8.73 -14.50 54.55
CA THR A 81 -8.90 -13.19 55.22
C THR A 81 -7.71 -12.51 55.94
N ALA A 82 -7.50 -11.20 55.74
CA ALA A 82 -8.05 -10.14 56.62
C ALA A 82 -7.42 -8.73 56.47
N THR A 83 -8.25 -7.72 56.74
CA THR A 83 -7.95 -6.38 57.33
C THR A 83 -6.87 -5.45 56.73
N PHE A 84 -7.37 -4.38 56.13
CA PHE A 84 -6.75 -3.07 55.99
C PHE A 84 -6.84 -2.29 57.33
N THR A 85 -5.74 -1.77 57.89
CA THR A 85 -5.80 -0.64 58.87
C THR A 85 -4.46 0.10 59.03
N HIS A 86 -4.55 1.43 59.02
CA HIS A 86 -3.69 2.46 59.65
C HIS A 86 -2.15 2.35 59.76
N ASN A 87 -1.48 3.22 58.98
CA ASN A 87 -0.93 4.50 59.47
C ASN A 87 -0.03 4.51 60.74
N ARG A 88 1.27 4.82 60.56
CA ARG A 88 2.00 5.83 61.36
C ARG A 88 3.43 6.09 60.83
N SER A 89 3.76 7.36 60.61
CA SER A 89 5.14 7.88 60.66
C SER A 89 5.62 8.01 62.12
N PRO A 90 6.94 8.03 62.37
CA PRO A 90 7.65 9.28 62.74
C PRO A 90 8.87 9.52 61.80
N ALA A 91 9.34 10.74 61.48
CA ALA A 91 9.82 11.85 62.35
C ALA A 91 11.10 11.47 63.14
N LEU A 92 12.15 12.29 63.32
CA LEU A 92 12.54 13.64 62.82
C LEU A 92 13.98 13.93 63.32
N SER A 93 14.84 14.62 62.55
CA SER A 93 15.97 15.40 63.09
C SER A 93 16.40 16.50 62.09
N LEU A 94 16.20 17.80 62.33
CA LEU A 94 16.95 18.70 63.25
C LEU A 94 18.41 18.88 62.77
N ARG A 95 19.03 20.08 62.61
CA ARG A 95 18.74 21.54 62.79
C ARG A 95 19.61 22.28 61.71
N SER A 96 19.63 23.59 61.47
CA SER A 96 19.48 24.78 62.34
C SER A 96 19.19 26.08 61.54
N GLU A 97 18.39 26.98 62.13
CA GLU A 97 18.58 28.44 62.35
C GLU A 97 19.46 29.31 61.40
N ALA A 98 19.23 30.61 61.16
CA ALA A 98 18.07 31.51 61.33
C ALA A 98 18.34 32.89 60.63
N SER A 99 17.30 33.68 60.39
CA SER A 99 17.22 35.10 59.89
C SER A 99 18.48 36.01 59.95
N ALA A 100 18.74 36.96 59.02
CA ALA A 100 17.90 38.15 58.82
C ALA A 100 18.25 39.10 57.63
N ARG A 101 17.18 39.68 57.03
CA ARG A 101 17.02 41.02 56.40
C ARG A 101 18.02 41.61 55.35
N ARG A 102 17.47 41.74 54.13
CA ARG A 102 17.46 42.94 53.22
C ARG A 102 18.80 43.55 52.72
N ARG A 103 19.07 43.43 51.40
CA ARG A 103 18.79 44.48 50.37
C ARG A 103 19.27 44.13 48.94
N ARG A 104 18.58 44.75 47.97
CA ARG A 104 18.93 44.97 46.53
C ARG A 104 18.89 43.76 45.58
N ALA A 105 17.95 43.84 44.63
CA ALA A 105 17.94 43.05 43.41
C ALA A 105 19.11 43.45 42.46
N ARG A 106 19.61 42.49 41.69
CA ARG A 106 20.35 42.72 40.43
C ARG A 106 19.46 42.22 39.27
N PRO A 107 19.40 42.92 38.13
CA PRO A 107 18.50 42.55 37.04
C PRO A 107 18.99 41.30 36.28
N THR A 108 18.04 40.48 35.89
CA THR A 108 18.20 39.24 35.11
C THR A 108 18.51 39.53 33.64
N TRP A 109 19.79 39.67 33.28
CA TRP A 109 20.23 39.68 31.87
C TRP A 109 21.67 39.18 31.59
N MET A 110 22.38 38.60 32.56
CA MET A 110 23.76 38.11 32.37
C MET A 110 23.99 36.60 32.54
N SER A 111 22.96 35.76 32.76
CA SER A 111 23.11 34.29 32.74
C SER A 111 22.55 33.62 31.48
N ALA A 112 22.01 34.39 30.53
CA ALA A 112 21.36 33.87 29.32
C ALA A 112 22.32 33.67 28.11
N VAL A 113 23.59 34.07 28.24
CA VAL A 113 24.58 34.03 27.14
C VAL A 113 25.47 32.78 27.20
N GLU A 114 25.69 32.23 28.39
CA GLU A 114 26.57 31.05 28.59
C GLU A 114 25.83 29.72 28.32
N ASP A 115 24.53 29.65 28.63
CA ASP A 115 23.67 28.49 28.34
C ASP A 115 23.30 28.34 26.85
N GLN A 116 23.46 29.40 26.05
CA GLN A 116 23.26 29.33 24.59
C GLN A 116 24.46 28.72 23.85
N GLN A 117 25.68 28.83 24.38
CA GLN A 117 26.85 28.24 23.73
C GLN A 117 26.95 26.73 23.98
N THR A 118 26.59 26.25 25.17
CA THR A 118 26.52 24.82 25.49
C THR A 118 25.41 24.11 24.72
N THR A 119 24.22 24.71 24.59
CA THR A 119 23.10 24.12 23.84
C THR A 119 23.34 24.10 22.33
N VAL A 120 23.92 25.15 21.74
CA VAL A 120 24.28 25.15 20.30
C VAL A 120 25.43 24.18 20.01
N ALA A 121 26.43 24.05 20.90
CA ALA A 121 27.49 23.05 20.76
C ALA A 121 26.94 21.61 20.87
N ALA A 122 26.02 21.34 21.79
CA ALA A 122 25.37 20.03 21.91
C ALA A 122 24.49 19.71 20.68
N ALA A 123 23.72 20.68 20.18
CA ALA A 123 22.91 20.50 18.96
C ALA A 123 23.79 20.31 17.71
N ALA A 124 24.93 20.99 17.61
CA ALA A 124 25.90 20.81 16.53
C ALA A 124 26.63 19.44 16.62
N ALA A 125 26.93 18.97 17.83
CA ALA A 125 27.52 17.64 18.06
C ALA A 125 26.52 16.52 17.75
N ASP A 126 25.25 16.67 18.14
CA ASP A 126 24.16 15.73 17.80
C ASP A 126 23.88 15.74 16.28
N ALA A 127 23.79 16.90 15.64
CA ALA A 127 23.69 17.02 14.18
C ALA A 127 24.92 16.43 13.44
N GLY A 128 26.12 16.55 14.02
CA GLY A 128 27.35 15.93 13.53
C GLY A 128 27.32 14.40 13.64
N SER A 129 26.88 13.88 14.79
CA SER A 129 26.70 12.43 15.03
C SER A 129 25.61 11.84 14.13
N LYS A 130 24.49 12.56 13.95
CA LYS A 130 23.41 12.21 13.00
C LYS A 130 23.90 12.20 11.55
N LYS A 131 24.70 13.19 11.12
CA LYS A 131 25.36 13.17 9.80
C LYS A 131 26.33 12.00 9.63
N ALA A 132 27.06 11.60 10.68
CA ALA A 132 27.95 10.45 10.64
C ALA A 132 27.17 9.13 10.51
N LYS A 133 26.16 8.88 11.35
CA LYS A 133 25.26 7.72 11.25
C LYS A 133 24.54 7.63 9.90
N ARG A 134 24.05 8.76 9.38
CA ARG A 134 23.41 8.84 8.06
C ARG A 134 24.38 8.53 6.92
N LYS A 135 25.69 8.74 7.10
CA LYS A 135 26.74 8.28 6.18
C LYS A 135 27.05 6.79 6.33
N GLU A 136 27.15 6.24 7.54
CA GLU A 136 27.42 4.80 7.73
C GLU A 136 26.29 3.91 7.18
N ASN A 137 25.03 4.25 7.48
CA ASN A 137 23.87 3.50 6.99
C ASN A 137 23.64 3.61 5.46
N SER A 138 24.27 4.57 4.77
CA SER A 138 24.09 4.80 3.33
C SER A 138 24.55 3.65 2.41
N THR A 139 25.18 2.61 2.97
CA THR A 139 25.74 1.48 2.23
C THR A 139 24.79 0.30 2.04
N ALA A 140 23.70 0.22 2.82
CA ALA A 140 22.67 -0.80 2.65
C ALA A 140 21.70 -0.40 1.52
N PRO A 141 21.27 -1.33 0.63
CA PRO A 141 20.28 -1.01 -0.39
C PRO A 141 18.93 -0.67 0.27
N LEU A 142 18.29 0.41 -0.19
CA LEU A 142 16.94 0.77 0.24
C LEU A 142 15.96 -0.37 -0.04
N GLN A 143 15.28 -0.82 1.01
CA GLN A 143 14.20 -1.80 0.91
C GLN A 143 12.85 -1.11 1.04
N VAL A 144 11.88 -1.63 0.29
CA VAL A 144 10.48 -1.17 0.33
C VAL A 144 9.76 -1.91 1.46
N HIS A 145 8.97 -1.17 2.22
CA HIS A 145 8.02 -1.73 3.19
C HIS A 145 6.65 -1.10 2.95
N VAL A 146 5.59 -1.86 3.21
CA VAL A 146 4.23 -1.33 3.33
C VAL A 146 3.71 -1.65 4.71
N ILE A 147 3.27 -0.60 5.41
CA ILE A 147 2.54 -0.68 6.67
C ILE A 147 1.17 -0.11 6.38
N GLY A 148 0.11 -0.82 6.75
CA GLY A 148 -1.23 -0.35 6.44
C GLY A 148 -2.32 -1.20 7.05
N LEU A 149 -3.56 -0.85 6.74
CA LEU A 149 -4.75 -1.63 7.04
C LEU A 149 -5.65 -1.72 5.80
N SER A 150 -6.54 -2.70 5.79
CA SER A 150 -7.55 -2.85 4.75
C SER A 150 -8.85 -3.41 5.31
N HIS A 151 -9.90 -3.40 4.49
CA HIS A 151 -11.19 -4.03 4.78
C HIS A 151 -11.13 -5.54 5.13
N HIS A 152 -9.96 -6.19 4.98
CA HIS A 152 -9.72 -7.58 5.39
C HIS A 152 -9.32 -7.74 6.88
N ASN A 153 -8.67 -6.74 7.48
CA ASN A 153 -8.08 -6.83 8.83
C ASN A 153 -8.48 -5.70 9.79
N ALA A 154 -9.18 -4.67 9.30
CA ALA A 154 -9.64 -3.55 10.11
C ALA A 154 -11.13 -3.25 9.84
N ALA A 155 -11.90 -3.13 10.92
CA ALA A 155 -13.27 -2.60 10.89
C ALA A 155 -13.25 -1.09 10.57
N LEU A 156 -14.33 -0.57 9.98
CA LEU A 156 -14.40 0.79 9.45
C LEU A 156 -14.01 1.87 10.48
N GLU A 157 -14.37 1.71 11.75
CA GLU A 157 -14.06 2.64 12.87
C GLU A 157 -12.55 2.84 13.10
N VAL A 158 -11.74 1.84 12.73
CA VAL A 158 -10.28 1.90 12.79
C VAL A 158 -9.72 2.50 11.51
N ARG A 159 -10.35 2.23 10.37
CA ARG A 159 -9.91 2.68 9.04
C ARG A 159 -10.13 4.18 8.85
N GLU A 160 -11.28 4.71 9.27
CA GLU A 160 -11.61 6.13 9.16
C GLU A 160 -10.69 7.04 9.99
N LYS A 161 -10.24 6.58 11.17
CA LYS A 161 -9.27 7.29 12.02
C LYS A 161 -7.86 7.36 11.45
N LEU A 162 -7.57 6.53 10.44
CA LEU A 162 -6.31 6.56 9.69
C LEU A 162 -6.47 7.16 8.29
N ALA A 163 -7.69 7.35 7.79
CA ALA A 163 -7.96 7.93 6.48
C ALA A 163 -7.33 9.34 6.34
N VAL A 164 -6.83 9.63 5.15
CA VAL A 164 -6.21 10.90 4.78
C VAL A 164 -6.84 11.41 3.48
N PRO A 165 -7.39 12.65 3.44
CA PRO A 165 -7.84 13.28 2.20
C PRO A 165 -6.72 13.39 1.17
N GLU A 166 -7.03 13.25 -0.12
CA GLU A 166 -6.02 13.26 -1.21
C GLU A 166 -5.09 14.48 -1.16
N ALA A 167 -5.64 15.66 -0.87
CA ALA A 167 -4.88 16.92 -0.74
C ALA A 167 -3.79 16.91 0.36
N ASN A 168 -3.85 15.97 1.31
CA ASN A 168 -2.94 15.87 2.44
C ASN A 168 -1.92 14.73 2.28
N TRP A 169 -1.96 13.93 1.20
CA TRP A 169 -1.07 12.76 1.04
C TRP A 169 0.42 13.13 1.06
N ASN A 170 0.81 14.27 0.47
CA ASN A 170 2.21 14.71 0.48
C ASN A 170 2.65 15.16 1.88
N MET A 171 1.82 15.93 2.59
CA MET A 171 2.09 16.38 3.96
C MET A 171 2.31 15.19 4.92
N GLU A 172 1.47 14.15 4.80
CA GLU A 172 1.62 12.91 5.59
C GLU A 172 2.85 12.09 5.17
N SER A 173 3.21 12.12 3.88
CA SER A 173 4.42 11.44 3.39
C SER A 173 5.69 12.18 3.83
N GLU A 174 5.67 13.51 3.88
CA GLU A 174 6.75 14.35 4.39
C GLU A 174 6.97 14.12 5.89
N ALA A 175 5.91 14.12 6.70
CA ALA A 175 5.98 13.83 8.14
C ALA A 175 6.49 12.41 8.47
N LEU A 176 6.37 11.45 7.53
CA LEU A 176 7.04 10.15 7.61
C LEU A 176 8.53 10.25 7.26
N CYS A 177 8.91 11.03 6.24
CA CYS A 177 10.32 11.29 5.87
C CYS A 177 11.08 12.18 6.87
N GLU A 178 10.39 12.87 7.80
CA GLU A 178 11.01 13.54 8.95
C GLU A 178 11.59 12.54 9.98
N GLN A 179 11.20 11.26 9.94
CA GLN A 179 11.72 10.23 10.84
C GLN A 179 13.09 9.73 10.37
N ASP A 180 14.08 9.65 11.28
CA ASP A 180 15.49 9.36 10.96
C ASP A 180 15.71 8.07 10.14
N SER A 181 14.84 7.06 10.24
CA SER A 181 14.99 5.76 9.56
C SER A 181 14.29 5.67 8.19
N ILE A 182 13.47 6.66 7.83
CA ILE A 182 12.65 6.68 6.60
C ILE A 182 13.30 7.62 5.57
N VAL A 183 13.51 7.14 4.35
CA VAL A 183 14.24 7.88 3.30
C VAL A 183 13.32 8.34 2.17
N GLU A 184 12.28 7.57 1.88
CA GLU A 184 11.25 7.89 0.89
C GLU A 184 9.90 7.39 1.43
N ALA A 185 8.80 8.10 1.14
CA ALA A 185 7.46 7.72 1.58
C ALA A 185 6.39 8.13 0.56
N ALA A 186 5.31 7.34 0.50
CA ALA A 186 4.07 7.69 -0.19
C ALA A 186 2.85 7.11 0.54
N VAL A 187 1.79 7.90 0.66
CA VAL A 187 0.52 7.51 1.28
C VAL A 187 -0.53 7.17 0.22
N LEU A 188 -1.20 6.03 0.40
CA LEU A 188 -2.39 5.64 -0.36
C LEU A 188 -3.57 5.45 0.59
N SER A 189 -4.53 6.37 0.56
CA SER A 189 -5.74 6.32 1.38
C SER A 189 -6.98 6.18 0.50
N THR A 190 -7.78 5.14 0.72
CA THR A 190 -9.02 4.87 -0.03
C THR A 190 -10.12 4.39 0.92
N CYS A 191 -11.34 4.22 0.41
CA CYS A 191 -12.46 3.69 1.20
C CYS A 191 -12.25 2.25 1.73
N ASN A 192 -11.28 1.50 1.21
CA ASN A 192 -11.04 0.10 1.59
C ASN A 192 -9.64 -0.17 2.16
N ARG A 193 -8.74 0.82 2.19
CA ARG A 193 -7.36 0.68 2.72
C ARG A 193 -6.72 2.03 3.05
N PHE A 194 -5.79 2.00 3.99
CA PHE A 194 -4.83 3.06 4.25
C PHE A 194 -3.45 2.40 4.31
N GLU A 195 -2.53 2.84 3.47
CA GLU A 195 -1.23 2.21 3.27
C GLU A 195 -0.13 3.26 3.16
N THR A 196 0.95 3.09 3.93
CA THR A 196 2.17 3.87 3.82
C THR A 196 3.25 3.02 3.16
N TYR A 197 3.64 3.39 1.94
CA TYR A 197 4.75 2.78 1.21
C TYR A 197 6.02 3.55 1.52
N ILE A 198 6.97 2.92 2.21
CA ILE A 198 8.20 3.56 2.66
C ILE A 198 9.43 2.85 2.09
N ALA A 199 10.53 3.60 1.89
CA ALA A 199 11.85 3.03 1.64
C ALA A 199 12.80 3.36 2.80
N ALA A 200 13.49 2.33 3.31
CA ALA A 200 14.35 2.43 4.49
C ALA A 200 15.63 1.61 4.35
N HIS A 201 16.64 1.95 5.15
CA HIS A 201 17.87 1.15 5.31
C HIS A 201 17.74 0.15 6.47
N ASP A 202 17.12 0.55 7.60
CA ASP A 202 16.75 -0.33 8.72
C ASP A 202 15.23 -0.50 8.74
N ALA A 203 14.78 -1.67 8.28
CA ALA A 203 13.38 -2.08 8.27
C ALA A 203 12.74 -2.01 9.66
N HIS A 204 13.44 -2.48 10.70
CA HIS A 204 12.88 -2.55 12.05
C HIS A 204 12.72 -1.17 12.69
N ALA A 205 13.65 -0.25 12.44
CA ALA A 205 13.53 1.12 12.93
C ALA A 205 12.41 1.88 12.19
N ALA A 206 12.40 1.84 10.86
CA ALA A 206 11.37 2.47 10.05
C ALA A 206 9.95 1.97 10.40
N ILE A 207 9.74 0.65 10.52
CA ILE A 207 8.44 0.08 10.92
C ILE A 207 7.99 0.58 12.30
N ARG A 208 8.90 0.70 13.28
CA ARG A 208 8.56 1.23 14.62
C ARG A 208 8.17 2.71 14.56
N GLU A 209 8.93 3.51 13.82
CA GLU A 209 8.70 4.95 13.65
C GLU A 209 7.37 5.21 12.92
N THR A 210 7.08 4.48 11.83
CA THR A 210 5.78 4.54 11.16
C THR A 210 4.63 4.18 12.09
N ILE A 211 4.72 3.08 12.86
CA ILE A 211 3.64 2.70 13.79
C ILE A 211 3.45 3.76 14.89
N ALA A 212 4.53 4.35 15.41
CA ALA A 212 4.46 5.42 16.40
C ALA A 212 3.80 6.69 15.85
N HIS A 213 4.18 7.10 14.63
CA HIS A 213 3.56 8.22 13.91
C HIS A 213 2.06 7.99 13.67
N LEU A 214 1.68 6.81 13.16
CA LEU A 214 0.27 6.44 12.95
C LEU A 214 -0.52 6.39 14.27
N GLN A 215 0.11 5.98 15.37
CA GLN A 215 -0.49 6.01 16.71
C GLN A 215 -0.76 7.45 17.18
N GLN A 216 0.21 8.35 17.00
CA GLN A 216 0.08 9.76 17.37
C GLN A 216 -1.03 10.46 16.56
N ARG A 217 -1.09 10.22 15.24
CA ARG A 217 -2.09 10.86 14.37
C ARG A 217 -3.52 10.35 14.59
N SER A 218 -3.70 9.03 14.71
CA SER A 218 -5.04 8.42 14.80
C SER A 218 -5.65 8.43 16.20
N GLY A 219 -4.85 8.70 17.24
CA GLY A 219 -5.26 8.55 18.65
C GLY A 219 -5.59 7.11 19.06
N LEU A 220 -5.34 6.13 18.21
CA LEU A 220 -5.63 4.72 18.47
C LEU A 220 -4.64 4.13 19.48
N SER A 221 -5.09 3.12 20.23
CA SER A 221 -4.18 2.38 21.12
C SER A 221 -3.20 1.52 20.31
N GLN A 222 -1.98 1.36 20.82
CA GLN A 222 -0.98 0.46 20.21
C GLN A 222 -1.50 -0.99 20.10
N ALA A 223 -2.39 -1.41 21.00
CA ALA A 223 -3.02 -2.74 20.96
C ALA A 223 -4.05 -2.87 19.81
N THR A 224 -4.79 -1.80 19.51
CA THR A 224 -5.70 -1.73 18.37
C THR A 224 -4.92 -1.78 17.06
N LEU A 225 -3.90 -0.91 16.92
CA LEU A 225 -3.06 -0.86 15.73
C LEU A 225 -2.35 -2.20 15.45
N ARG A 226 -1.78 -2.85 16.47
CA ARG A 226 -1.14 -4.18 16.30
C ARG A 226 -2.08 -5.28 15.81
N ARG A 227 -3.39 -5.18 16.04
CA ARG A 227 -4.38 -6.17 15.56
C ARG A 227 -4.87 -5.89 14.15
N SER A 228 -4.85 -4.61 13.74
CA SER A 228 -5.43 -4.15 12.47
C SER A 228 -4.41 -3.83 11.39
N LEU A 229 -3.15 -3.55 11.74
CA LEU A 229 -2.10 -3.29 10.77
C LEU A 229 -1.50 -4.59 10.21
N PHE A 230 -1.33 -4.62 8.89
CA PHE A 230 -0.41 -5.54 8.21
C PHE A 230 0.92 -4.85 7.92
N ILE A 231 1.98 -5.64 7.82
CA ILE A 231 3.34 -5.20 7.54
C ILE A 231 3.95 -6.18 6.54
N LEU A 232 4.31 -5.70 5.35
CA LEU A 232 5.00 -6.49 4.33
C LEU A 232 6.29 -5.79 3.93
N SER A 233 7.30 -6.57 3.51
CA SER A 233 8.65 -6.08 3.23
C SER A 233 9.21 -6.66 1.95
N GLY A 234 10.05 -5.90 1.25
CA GLY A 234 10.73 -6.34 0.05
C GLY A 234 9.76 -6.86 -1.01
N GLU A 235 9.94 -8.11 -1.42
CA GLU A 235 9.18 -8.74 -2.50
C GLU A 235 7.68 -8.82 -2.22
N ASP A 236 7.27 -9.02 -0.96
CA ASP A 236 5.87 -9.07 -0.54
C ASP A 236 5.19 -7.70 -0.63
N ALA A 237 5.91 -6.63 -0.28
CA ALA A 237 5.40 -5.27 -0.39
C ALA A 237 5.19 -4.87 -1.86
N VAL A 238 6.10 -5.30 -2.75
CA VAL A 238 5.95 -5.13 -4.20
C VAL A 238 4.73 -5.92 -4.68
N TRP A 239 4.67 -7.22 -4.38
CA TRP A 239 3.57 -8.11 -4.78
C TRP A 239 2.19 -7.58 -4.36
N HIS A 240 2.09 -7.11 -3.12
CA HIS A 240 0.88 -6.49 -2.59
C HIS A 240 0.42 -5.29 -3.44
N LEU A 241 1.29 -4.31 -3.67
CA LEU A 241 0.93 -3.14 -4.47
C LEU A 241 0.57 -3.51 -5.93
N LEU A 242 1.26 -4.49 -6.53
CA LEU A 242 0.91 -4.98 -7.87
C LEU A 242 -0.52 -5.53 -7.89
N ARG A 243 -0.91 -6.33 -6.88
CA ARG A 243 -2.28 -6.87 -6.73
C ARG A 243 -3.32 -5.78 -6.47
N VAL A 244 -3.01 -4.82 -5.60
CA VAL A 244 -3.86 -3.65 -5.31
C VAL A 244 -4.10 -2.86 -6.59
N SER A 245 -3.05 -2.48 -7.31
CA SER A 245 -3.16 -1.74 -8.59
C SER A 245 -3.94 -2.52 -9.65
N ALA A 246 -3.74 -3.83 -9.76
CA ALA A 246 -4.52 -4.71 -10.64
C ALA A 246 -6.00 -4.88 -10.22
N GLY A 247 -6.36 -4.47 -9.01
CA GLY A 247 -7.72 -4.65 -8.46
C GLY A 247 -8.02 -6.08 -8.02
N LEU A 248 -6.98 -6.89 -7.75
CA LEU A 248 -7.11 -8.26 -7.24
C LEU A 248 -7.28 -8.34 -5.72
N ASP A 249 -6.89 -7.26 -5.02
CA ASP A 249 -7.07 -7.06 -3.57
C ASP A 249 -8.19 -6.06 -3.26
N SER A 250 -8.94 -5.61 -4.27
CA SER A 250 -10.11 -4.73 -4.07
C SER A 250 -11.27 -5.51 -3.48
N LEU A 251 -12.12 -4.83 -2.69
CA LEU A 251 -13.42 -5.36 -2.26
C LEU A 251 -14.15 -5.99 -3.45
N VAL A 252 -14.31 -5.22 -4.54
CA VAL A 252 -14.81 -5.74 -5.81
C VAL A 252 -13.66 -5.97 -6.81
N VAL A 253 -13.44 -7.25 -7.14
CA VAL A 253 -12.31 -7.68 -7.96
C VAL A 253 -12.42 -7.19 -9.40
N GLY A 254 -11.38 -6.49 -9.87
CA GLY A 254 -11.25 -5.95 -11.23
C GLY A 254 -11.73 -4.49 -11.39
N GLU A 255 -12.22 -3.86 -10.33
CA GLU A 255 -12.65 -2.45 -10.35
C GLU A 255 -11.54 -1.51 -10.86
N GLY A 256 -11.91 -0.53 -11.70
CA GLY A 256 -10.95 0.40 -12.31
C GLY A 256 -10.45 1.52 -11.38
N GLN A 257 -11.19 1.85 -10.32
CA GLN A 257 -10.91 3.01 -9.47
C GLN A 257 -9.55 2.94 -8.77
N ILE A 258 -9.19 1.78 -8.22
CA ILE A 258 -7.95 1.61 -7.46
C ILE A 258 -6.68 1.88 -8.31
N LEU A 259 -6.70 1.54 -9.60
CA LEU A 259 -5.60 1.86 -10.52
C LEU A 259 -5.47 3.39 -10.71
N SER A 260 -6.58 4.11 -10.72
CA SER A 260 -6.57 5.57 -10.76
C SER A 260 -6.00 6.15 -9.47
N GLN A 261 -6.38 5.63 -8.31
CA GLN A 261 -5.86 6.06 -7.00
C GLN A 261 -4.36 5.79 -6.86
N VAL A 262 -3.87 4.60 -7.25
CA VAL A 262 -2.43 4.30 -7.29
C VAL A 262 -1.69 5.22 -8.28
N ARG A 263 -2.32 5.59 -9.41
CA ARG A 263 -1.76 6.58 -10.34
C ARG A 263 -1.71 7.99 -9.73
N GLN A 264 -2.70 8.42 -8.96
CA GLN A 264 -2.61 9.71 -8.26
C GLN A 264 -1.53 9.68 -7.19
N CYS A 265 -1.42 8.59 -6.41
CA CYS A 265 -0.35 8.39 -5.42
C CYS A 265 1.05 8.48 -6.08
N TYR A 266 1.23 7.92 -7.28
CA TYR A 266 2.44 8.12 -8.09
C TYR A 266 2.66 9.59 -8.48
N LEU A 267 1.63 10.30 -8.94
CA LEU A 267 1.76 11.70 -9.40
C LEU A 267 2.08 12.64 -8.24
N HIS A 268 1.27 12.64 -7.18
CA HIS A 268 1.50 13.41 -5.95
C HIS A 268 2.87 13.12 -5.35
N GLY A 269 3.25 11.83 -5.23
CA GLY A 269 4.54 11.44 -4.67
C GLY A 269 5.75 11.91 -5.47
N THR A 270 5.61 12.21 -6.78
CA THR A 270 6.72 12.57 -7.69
C THR A 270 6.73 14.03 -8.15
N GLU A 271 5.80 14.84 -7.66
CA GLU A 271 5.79 16.28 -7.95
C GLU A 271 6.75 17.07 -7.05
N GLU A 272 6.82 18.39 -7.23
CA GLU A 272 7.66 19.26 -6.41
C GLU A 272 7.11 19.32 -4.97
N GLY A 273 7.91 18.89 -3.98
CA GLY A 273 7.45 18.65 -2.61
C GLY A 273 6.96 17.22 -2.34
N GLY A 274 6.92 16.36 -3.35
CA GLY A 274 6.62 14.93 -3.19
C GLY A 274 7.73 14.18 -2.44
N SER A 275 7.34 13.22 -1.60
CA SER A 275 8.25 12.40 -0.78
C SER A 275 8.59 11.03 -1.39
N ALA A 276 8.07 10.70 -2.58
CA ALA A 276 8.41 9.45 -3.26
C ALA A 276 9.71 9.64 -4.05
N GLY A 277 10.83 9.30 -3.42
CA GLY A 277 12.13 9.23 -4.08
C GLY A 277 12.22 8.11 -5.13
N LYS A 278 13.46 7.78 -5.51
CA LYS A 278 13.75 6.93 -6.67
C LYS A 278 13.15 5.52 -6.57
N VAL A 279 13.05 4.95 -5.36
CA VAL A 279 12.59 3.57 -5.14
C VAL A 279 11.07 3.51 -5.07
N VAL A 280 10.43 4.36 -4.27
CA VAL A 280 8.97 4.42 -4.11
C VAL A 280 8.30 4.92 -5.40
N ALA A 281 8.86 5.93 -6.08
CA ALA A 281 8.36 6.38 -7.37
C ALA A 281 8.41 5.26 -8.43
N ARG A 282 9.51 4.50 -8.49
CA ARG A 282 9.64 3.38 -9.43
C ARG A 282 8.67 2.26 -9.12
N LEU A 283 8.48 1.94 -7.84
CA LEU A 283 7.52 0.95 -7.37
C LEU A 283 6.09 1.31 -7.81
N LEU A 284 5.64 2.52 -7.50
CA LEU A 284 4.32 3.03 -7.88
C LEU A 284 4.15 3.05 -9.41
N ASN A 285 5.19 3.46 -10.16
CA ASN A 285 5.16 3.43 -11.63
C ASN A 285 5.02 2.01 -12.20
N THR A 286 5.78 1.04 -11.68
CA THR A 286 5.65 -0.37 -12.07
C THR A 286 4.27 -0.90 -11.73
N ALA A 287 3.71 -0.56 -10.57
CA ALA A 287 2.35 -0.94 -10.20
C ALA A 287 1.29 -0.37 -11.16
N VAL A 288 1.38 0.90 -11.54
CA VAL A 288 0.48 1.50 -12.56
C VAL A 288 0.64 0.80 -13.91
N SER A 289 1.85 0.43 -14.31
CA SER A 289 2.12 -0.33 -15.53
C SER A 289 1.48 -1.73 -15.49
N ALA A 290 1.73 -2.48 -14.42
CA ALA A 290 1.20 -3.82 -14.20
C ALA A 290 -0.33 -3.85 -14.16
N GLY A 291 -0.95 -2.90 -13.43
CA GLY A 291 -2.40 -2.78 -13.35
C GLY A 291 -3.08 -2.36 -14.66
N LYS A 292 -2.37 -1.66 -15.55
CA LYS A 292 -2.80 -1.40 -16.94
C LYS A 292 -2.70 -2.66 -17.79
N ARG A 293 -1.54 -3.34 -17.79
CA ARG A 293 -1.31 -4.60 -18.51
C ARG A 293 -2.37 -5.65 -18.15
N ALA A 294 -2.55 -5.93 -16.87
CA ALA A 294 -3.53 -6.91 -16.38
C ALA A 294 -4.96 -6.63 -16.87
N ARG A 295 -5.38 -5.36 -16.97
CA ARG A 295 -6.72 -4.99 -17.48
C ARG A 295 -6.86 -4.99 -19.00
N ALA A 296 -5.76 -4.91 -19.74
CA ALA A 296 -5.74 -4.94 -21.20
C ALA A 296 -5.55 -6.36 -21.76
N GLU A 297 -4.72 -7.17 -21.09
CA GLU A 297 -4.35 -8.53 -21.51
C GLU A 297 -5.28 -9.61 -20.96
N THR A 298 -6.07 -9.33 -19.91
CA THR A 298 -7.04 -10.28 -19.31
C THR A 298 -8.48 -9.74 -19.32
N SER A 299 -9.45 -10.60 -19.02
CA SER A 299 -10.86 -10.19 -18.87
C SER A 299 -11.24 -9.72 -17.47
N ILE A 300 -10.29 -9.51 -16.54
CA ILE A 300 -10.56 -9.12 -15.14
C ILE A 300 -11.40 -7.84 -15.02
N SER A 301 -11.27 -6.90 -15.96
CA SER A 301 -12.00 -5.63 -15.99
C SER A 301 -13.43 -5.75 -16.54
N LYS A 302 -13.74 -6.79 -17.33
CA LYS A 302 -15.02 -6.91 -18.03
C LYS A 302 -16.12 -7.28 -17.05
N GLY A 303 -17.23 -6.53 -17.08
CA GLY A 303 -18.36 -6.73 -16.15
C GLY A 303 -17.96 -6.62 -14.67
N ALA A 304 -16.89 -5.88 -14.35
CA ALA A 304 -16.50 -5.63 -12.98
C ALA A 304 -17.59 -4.83 -12.27
N VAL A 305 -18.15 -5.41 -11.22
CA VAL A 305 -19.05 -4.72 -10.29
C VAL A 305 -18.23 -3.63 -9.58
N SER A 306 -18.89 -2.57 -9.15
CA SER A 306 -18.33 -1.46 -8.35
C SER A 306 -18.98 -1.44 -6.97
N ILE A 307 -18.39 -0.71 -6.02
CA ILE A 307 -19.00 -0.55 -4.69
C ILE A 307 -20.40 0.06 -4.82
N SER A 308 -20.59 1.05 -5.71
CA SER A 308 -21.90 1.66 -5.98
C SER A 308 -22.95 0.69 -6.52
N SER A 309 -22.56 -0.25 -7.39
CA SER A 309 -23.50 -1.26 -7.89
C SER A 309 -23.77 -2.36 -6.86
N ALA A 310 -22.79 -2.70 -6.02
CA ALA A 310 -23.01 -3.55 -4.85
C ALA A 310 -23.99 -2.91 -3.86
N ALA A 311 -23.91 -1.60 -3.63
CA ALA A 311 -24.86 -0.85 -2.80
C ALA A 311 -26.29 -0.89 -3.39
N ALA A 312 -26.45 -0.73 -4.70
CA ALA A 312 -27.76 -0.82 -5.35
C ALA A 312 -28.38 -2.23 -5.28
N GLU A 313 -27.61 -3.30 -5.56
CA GLU A 313 -28.10 -4.68 -5.41
C GLU A 313 -28.37 -5.04 -3.94
N PHE A 314 -27.53 -4.59 -3.00
CA PHE A 314 -27.76 -4.77 -1.56
C PHE A 314 -29.08 -4.13 -1.14
N SER A 315 -29.28 -2.87 -1.52
CA SER A 315 -30.51 -2.11 -1.22
C SER A 315 -31.74 -2.82 -1.77
N LYS A 316 -31.69 -3.25 -3.03
CA LYS A 316 -32.76 -4.03 -3.68
C LYS A 316 -33.06 -5.34 -2.93
N HIS A 317 -32.05 -6.04 -2.42
CA HIS A 317 -32.24 -7.28 -1.66
C HIS A 317 -32.79 -7.05 -0.24
N ARG A 318 -32.47 -5.94 0.43
CA ARG A 318 -32.99 -5.62 1.77
C ARG A 318 -34.28 -4.81 1.79
N CYS A 319 -34.62 -4.12 0.70
CA CYS A 319 -35.77 -3.22 0.59
C CYS A 319 -37.09 -3.82 1.11
N GLU A 320 -37.41 -5.05 0.71
CA GLU A 320 -38.65 -5.74 1.11
C GLU A 320 -38.69 -6.12 2.60
N PHE A 321 -37.53 -6.27 3.25
CA PHE A 321 -37.43 -6.66 4.65
C PHE A 321 -37.36 -5.45 5.59
N ASP A 322 -36.55 -4.44 5.23
CA ASP A 322 -36.24 -3.30 6.09
C ASP A 322 -37.27 -2.18 5.95
N ILE A 323 -37.61 -1.81 4.70
CA ILE A 323 -38.56 -0.74 4.42
C ILE A 323 -39.93 -1.22 3.91
N GLN A 324 -40.14 -2.54 3.89
CA GLN A 324 -41.43 -3.19 3.62
C GLN A 324 -42.10 -2.72 2.31
N LYS A 325 -41.28 -2.40 1.30
CA LYS A 325 -41.71 -1.79 0.04
C LYS A 325 -40.99 -2.44 -1.15
N PRO A 326 -41.61 -2.52 -2.34
CA PRO A 326 -40.89 -2.90 -3.56
C PRO A 326 -39.81 -1.87 -3.94
N PHE A 327 -38.62 -2.35 -4.32
CA PHE A 327 -37.48 -1.48 -4.65
C PHE A 327 -37.76 -0.45 -5.74
N LEU A 328 -38.58 -0.80 -6.75
CA LEU A 328 -38.96 0.11 -7.84
C LEU A 328 -39.94 1.22 -7.43
N GLU A 329 -40.58 1.09 -6.27
CA GLU A 329 -41.49 2.08 -5.71
C GLU A 329 -40.82 2.95 -4.65
N ALA A 330 -39.59 2.62 -4.24
CA ALA A 330 -38.84 3.34 -3.23
C ALA A 330 -38.39 4.74 -3.73
N ARG A 331 -38.64 5.76 -2.91
CA ARG A 331 -38.16 7.13 -3.10
C ARG A 331 -36.67 7.17 -2.80
N LEU A 332 -35.85 7.12 -3.85
CA LEU A 332 -34.39 7.10 -3.72
C LEU A 332 -33.82 8.52 -3.65
N THR A 333 -32.95 8.76 -2.67
CA THR A 333 -32.14 9.97 -2.54
C THR A 333 -30.66 9.63 -2.63
N ILE A 334 -29.89 10.44 -3.34
CA ILE A 334 -28.43 10.35 -3.42
C ILE A 334 -27.83 11.65 -2.89
N VAL A 335 -26.97 11.56 -1.88
CA VAL A 335 -26.26 12.68 -1.27
C VAL A 335 -24.83 12.72 -1.81
N GLY A 336 -24.54 13.77 -2.58
CA GLY A 336 -23.31 13.98 -3.32
C GLY A 336 -23.48 13.71 -4.81
N ALA A 337 -22.84 14.54 -5.65
CA ALA A 337 -22.76 14.37 -7.11
C ALA A 337 -21.31 14.08 -7.52
N GLY A 338 -20.79 12.91 -7.12
CA GLY A 338 -19.41 12.46 -7.38
C GLY A 338 -19.33 11.23 -8.29
N THR A 339 -18.11 10.72 -8.48
CA THR A 339 -17.88 9.49 -9.27
C THR A 339 -18.66 8.29 -8.73
N MET A 340 -18.80 8.18 -7.40
CA MET A 340 -19.59 7.12 -6.76
C MET A 340 -21.08 7.22 -7.09
N SER A 341 -21.62 8.44 -7.06
CA SER A 341 -23.01 8.75 -7.45
C SER A 341 -23.28 8.43 -8.92
N ARG A 342 -22.35 8.74 -9.82
CA ARG A 342 -22.44 8.39 -11.25
C ARG A 342 -22.50 6.88 -11.46
N LEU A 343 -21.63 6.11 -10.80
CA LEU A 343 -21.64 4.65 -10.89
C LEU A 343 -22.90 4.03 -10.25
N LEU A 344 -23.43 4.66 -9.21
CA LEU A 344 -24.70 4.28 -8.59
C LEU A 344 -25.86 4.47 -9.58
N LEU A 345 -25.95 5.65 -10.22
CA LEU A 345 -26.99 5.97 -11.20
C LEU A 345 -26.99 5.01 -12.40
N ILE A 346 -25.83 4.62 -12.93
CA ILE A 346 -25.72 3.61 -14.00
C ILE A 346 -26.39 2.29 -13.58
N HIS A 347 -26.22 1.87 -12.32
CA HIS A 347 -26.79 0.61 -11.83
C HIS A 347 -28.25 0.74 -11.42
N LEU A 348 -28.67 1.88 -10.84
CA LEU A 348 -30.09 2.14 -10.57
C LEU A 348 -30.90 2.19 -11.88
N GLN A 349 -30.34 2.79 -12.93
CA GLN A 349 -30.95 2.81 -14.27
C GLN A 349 -31.10 1.40 -14.86
N SER A 350 -30.07 0.56 -14.76
CA SER A 350 -30.12 -0.82 -15.25
C SER A 350 -31.09 -1.71 -14.46
N LEU A 351 -31.31 -1.38 -13.19
CA LEU A 351 -32.34 -1.98 -12.34
C LEU A 351 -33.76 -1.46 -12.62
N GLY A 352 -33.93 -0.44 -13.47
CA GLY A 352 -35.24 0.08 -13.90
C GLY A 352 -35.78 1.26 -13.08
N ILE A 353 -34.95 1.90 -12.24
CA ILE A 353 -35.31 3.14 -11.54
C ILE A 353 -35.49 4.28 -12.55
N LYS A 354 -36.56 5.07 -12.37
CA LYS A 354 -36.96 6.17 -13.26
C LYS A 354 -36.94 7.55 -12.60
N GLU A 355 -36.86 7.63 -11.28
CA GLU A 355 -36.86 8.89 -10.53
C GLU A 355 -35.89 8.80 -9.35
N VAL A 356 -35.08 9.83 -9.17
CA VAL A 356 -34.14 9.97 -8.06
C VAL A 356 -34.11 11.42 -7.56
N THR A 357 -33.88 11.59 -6.27
CA THR A 357 -33.59 12.90 -5.69
C THR A 357 -32.08 13.03 -5.50
N LEU A 358 -31.48 14.15 -5.93
CA LEU A 358 -30.04 14.39 -5.84
C LEU A 358 -29.78 15.62 -4.98
N VAL A 359 -29.11 15.42 -3.85
CA VAL A 359 -28.74 16.47 -2.89
C VAL A 359 -27.25 16.73 -2.97
N ASN A 360 -26.81 17.98 -3.15
CA ASN A 360 -25.39 18.31 -3.20
C ASN A 360 -25.10 19.76 -2.78
N ARG A 361 -23.87 20.02 -2.34
CA ARG A 361 -23.37 21.38 -2.05
C ARG A 361 -23.17 22.28 -3.29
N SER A 362 -23.36 21.75 -4.49
CA SER A 362 -23.05 22.43 -5.75
C SER A 362 -24.06 22.05 -6.82
N MET A 363 -24.96 22.99 -7.15
CA MET A 363 -25.97 22.82 -8.20
C MET A 363 -25.37 22.59 -9.60
N PRO A 364 -24.28 23.26 -10.03
CA PRO A 364 -23.64 22.96 -11.33
C PRO A 364 -23.28 21.47 -11.48
N LYS A 365 -22.71 20.84 -10.45
CA LYS A 365 -22.40 19.40 -10.47
C LYS A 365 -23.64 18.50 -10.52
N CYS A 366 -24.78 18.96 -10.00
CA CYS A 366 -26.05 18.23 -10.14
C CYS A 366 -26.56 18.28 -11.59
N LEU A 367 -26.48 19.45 -12.23
CA LEU A 367 -26.88 19.65 -13.62
C LEU A 367 -25.96 18.90 -14.59
N GLU A 368 -24.64 18.94 -14.35
CA GLU A 368 -23.65 18.13 -15.06
C GLU A 368 -23.98 16.64 -14.98
N LEU A 369 -24.28 16.12 -13.78
CA LEU A 369 -24.62 14.70 -13.59
C LEU A 369 -25.98 14.34 -14.20
N GLN A 370 -26.99 15.20 -14.07
CA GLN A 370 -28.32 15.01 -14.67
C GLN A 370 -28.25 14.89 -16.20
N ALA A 371 -27.42 15.72 -16.85
CA ALA A 371 -27.26 15.75 -18.30
C ALA A 371 -26.66 14.46 -18.91
N GLU A 372 -26.26 13.50 -18.08
CA GLU A 372 -25.72 12.20 -18.52
C GLU A 372 -26.77 11.08 -18.52
N PHE A 373 -27.97 11.31 -17.99
CA PHE A 373 -28.98 10.26 -17.73
C PHE A 373 -30.41 10.66 -18.15
N ASP A 374 -30.66 10.75 -19.45
CA ASP A 374 -31.96 11.14 -20.03
C ASP A 374 -33.16 10.28 -19.57
N ALA A 375 -32.93 9.01 -19.21
CA ALA A 375 -33.99 8.08 -18.80
C ALA A 375 -34.36 8.14 -17.30
N ILE A 376 -33.72 9.01 -16.52
CA ILE A 376 -34.02 9.23 -15.11
C ILE A 376 -34.51 10.67 -14.91
N LYS A 377 -35.66 10.83 -14.24
CA LYS A 377 -36.12 12.11 -13.71
C LYS A 377 -35.33 12.45 -12.44
N PHE A 378 -34.70 13.63 -12.42
CA PHE A 378 -33.98 14.13 -11.25
C PHE A 378 -34.78 15.21 -10.54
N ASN A 379 -34.93 15.08 -9.22
CA ASN A 379 -35.34 16.17 -8.35
C ASN A 379 -34.07 16.72 -7.68
N LEU A 380 -33.66 17.95 -8.02
CA LEU A 380 -32.39 18.53 -7.56
C LEU A 380 -32.61 19.44 -6.34
N HIS A 381 -31.81 19.22 -5.30
CA HIS A 381 -31.84 19.98 -4.06
C HIS A 381 -30.43 20.37 -3.60
N LEU A 382 -30.31 21.47 -2.86
CA LEU A 382 -29.08 21.88 -2.21
C LEU A 382 -28.93 21.22 -0.82
N ALA A 383 -27.71 21.26 -0.27
CA ALA A 383 -27.36 20.55 0.97
C ALA A 383 -28.08 21.07 2.23
N ASP A 384 -28.57 22.31 2.19
CA ASP A 384 -29.42 22.94 3.21
C ASP A 384 -30.85 22.38 3.22
N GLU A 385 -31.31 21.77 2.13
CA GLU A 385 -32.62 21.10 2.05
C GLU A 385 -32.58 19.63 2.49
N LEU A 386 -31.39 19.10 2.85
CA LEU A 386 -31.15 17.67 3.09
C LEU A 386 -32.18 17.05 4.05
N ASP A 387 -32.51 17.73 5.14
CA ASP A 387 -33.43 17.23 6.18
C ASP A 387 -34.85 17.03 5.63
N ALA A 388 -35.34 18.00 4.86
CA ALA A 388 -36.65 17.97 4.24
C ALA A 388 -36.76 16.93 3.11
N VAL A 389 -35.62 16.54 2.54
CA VAL A 389 -35.50 15.43 1.56
C VAL A 389 -35.42 14.08 2.27
N VAL A 390 -34.57 13.93 3.28
CA VAL A 390 -34.37 12.69 4.05
C VAL A 390 -35.69 12.25 4.72
N ALA A 391 -36.44 13.18 5.32
CA ALA A 391 -37.77 12.91 5.90
C ALA A 391 -38.83 12.42 4.88
N LYS A 392 -38.53 12.46 3.57
CA LYS A 392 -39.40 11.99 2.48
C LYS A 392 -38.75 10.89 1.63
N SER A 393 -37.63 10.33 2.08
CA SER A 393 -36.86 9.32 1.34
C SER A 393 -37.12 7.94 1.94
N ASP A 394 -37.21 6.92 1.08
CA ASP A 394 -37.31 5.53 1.52
C ASP A 394 -35.91 4.90 1.61
N ILE A 395 -35.01 5.27 0.68
CA ILE A 395 -33.59 4.85 0.66
C ILE A 395 -32.71 6.08 0.38
N VAL A 396 -31.69 6.29 1.20
CA VAL A 396 -30.72 7.40 1.10
C VAL A 396 -29.31 6.83 0.92
N TYR A 397 -28.69 7.11 -0.22
CA TYR A 397 -27.29 6.76 -0.47
C TYR A 397 -26.39 7.96 -0.16
N THR A 398 -25.34 7.78 0.63
CA THR A 398 -24.34 8.84 0.91
C THR A 398 -23.01 8.52 0.25
N GLY A 399 -22.48 9.48 -0.53
CA GLY A 399 -21.26 9.29 -1.32
C GLY A 399 -20.47 10.60 -1.49
N THR A 400 -20.29 11.34 -0.40
CA THR A 400 -19.59 12.64 -0.40
C THR A 400 -18.13 12.54 0.09
N SER A 401 -17.36 13.60 -0.14
CA SER A 401 -16.01 13.78 0.42
C SER A 401 -16.00 14.55 1.76
N ALA A 402 -17.08 14.49 2.55
CA ALA A 402 -17.10 15.06 3.89
C ALA A 402 -16.18 14.28 4.84
N THR A 403 -15.53 14.99 5.78
CA THR A 403 -14.61 14.42 6.77
C THR A 403 -15.29 14.03 8.09
N GLY A 404 -16.62 13.99 8.13
CA GLY A 404 -17.42 13.64 9.29
C GLY A 404 -18.87 13.39 8.91
N CYS A 405 -19.67 12.91 9.86
CA CYS A 405 -21.06 12.54 9.63
C CYS A 405 -21.92 13.76 9.28
N ILE A 406 -22.69 13.63 8.20
CA ILE A 406 -23.68 14.62 7.74
C ILE A 406 -25.06 14.27 8.30
N VAL A 407 -25.32 12.97 8.47
CA VAL A 407 -26.51 12.39 9.10
C VAL A 407 -26.09 11.85 10.48
N THR A 408 -26.74 12.33 11.53
CA THR A 408 -26.49 11.94 12.93
C THR A 408 -27.77 11.47 13.60
N ARG A 409 -27.65 10.60 14.61
CA ARG A 409 -28.78 10.01 15.34
C ARG A 409 -29.71 11.08 15.90
N ASP A 410 -29.13 12.10 16.53
CA ASP A 410 -29.90 13.13 17.22
C ASP A 410 -30.72 13.97 16.23
N ARG A 411 -30.15 14.29 15.06
CA ARG A 411 -30.85 14.96 13.95
C ARG A 411 -31.98 14.10 13.36
N LEU A 412 -31.77 12.78 13.21
CA LEU A 412 -32.83 11.87 12.77
C LEU A 412 -33.99 11.79 13.78
N ARG A 413 -33.69 11.82 15.08
CA ARG A 413 -34.71 11.86 16.15
C ARG A 413 -35.48 13.18 16.17
N GLU A 414 -34.80 14.31 16.04
CA GLU A 414 -35.43 15.65 15.96
C GLU A 414 -36.40 15.77 14.76
N LEU A 415 -36.04 15.16 13.63
CA LEU A 415 -36.84 15.13 12.41
C LEU A 415 -37.95 14.06 12.39
N GLY A 416 -37.95 13.13 13.35
CA GLY A 416 -38.88 11.99 13.39
C GLY A 416 -38.72 11.00 12.22
N VAL A 417 -37.50 10.89 11.66
CA VAL A 417 -37.21 9.94 10.58
C VAL A 417 -37.36 8.51 11.09
N GLY A 418 -37.96 7.62 10.28
CA GLY A 418 -38.30 6.25 10.67
C GLY A 418 -39.69 6.09 11.30
N ALA A 419 -40.24 7.14 11.94
CA ALA A 419 -41.49 7.04 12.68
C ALA A 419 -42.76 6.96 11.81
N ALA A 420 -42.76 7.61 10.64
CA ALA A 420 -43.89 7.57 9.69
C ALA A 420 -43.81 6.38 8.72
N HIS A 421 -42.59 5.99 8.35
CA HIS A 421 -42.24 4.80 7.59
C HIS A 421 -40.75 4.52 7.82
N PRO A 422 -40.27 3.26 7.68
CA PRO A 422 -38.85 2.99 7.82
C PRO A 422 -38.02 3.67 6.70
N VAL A 423 -36.74 3.92 6.98
CA VAL A 423 -35.79 4.55 6.06
C VAL A 423 -34.46 3.79 6.08
N MET A 424 -33.96 3.44 4.90
CA MET A 424 -32.66 2.82 4.73
C MET A 424 -31.60 3.85 4.36
N PHE A 425 -30.45 3.85 5.05
CA PHE A 425 -29.26 4.59 4.67
C PHE A 425 -28.19 3.61 4.19
N VAL A 426 -27.54 3.91 3.06
CA VAL A 426 -26.45 3.09 2.51
C VAL A 426 -25.25 3.99 2.23
N ASP A 427 -24.28 3.94 3.13
CA ASP A 427 -23.11 4.79 3.11
C ASP A 427 -21.95 4.14 2.34
N ILE A 428 -21.55 4.78 1.25
CA ILE A 428 -20.41 4.37 0.41
C ILE A 428 -19.20 5.32 0.56
N SER A 429 -19.21 6.18 1.59
CA SER A 429 -18.12 7.09 1.94
C SER A 429 -17.26 6.58 3.10
N VAL A 430 -15.98 6.99 3.09
CA VAL A 430 -15.02 6.82 4.20
C VAL A 430 -14.15 8.08 4.28
N PRO A 431 -14.12 8.83 5.39
CA PRO A 431 -14.88 8.64 6.64
C PRO A 431 -16.41 8.57 6.44
N ARG A 432 -17.12 7.89 7.36
CA ARG A 432 -18.57 7.68 7.24
C ARG A 432 -19.33 9.02 7.26
N ASN A 433 -20.30 9.14 6.37
CA ASN A 433 -21.22 10.26 6.25
C ASN A 433 -22.50 10.03 7.10
N VAL A 434 -22.78 8.79 7.49
CA VAL A 434 -23.86 8.42 8.42
C VAL A 434 -23.25 7.92 9.73
N GLU A 435 -23.72 8.44 10.86
CA GLU A 435 -23.28 8.03 12.20
C GLU A 435 -23.78 6.62 12.53
N SER A 436 -22.93 5.78 13.12
CA SER A 436 -23.24 4.37 13.46
C SER A 436 -24.47 4.24 14.36
N GLU A 437 -24.62 5.18 15.28
CA GLU A 437 -25.68 5.31 16.26
C GLU A 437 -27.05 5.67 15.63
N CYS A 438 -27.12 5.96 14.32
CA CYS A 438 -28.39 6.12 13.61
C CYS A 438 -29.27 4.86 13.65
N ASN A 439 -28.67 3.67 13.80
CA ASN A 439 -29.40 2.41 14.02
C ASN A 439 -30.07 2.32 15.42
N GLU A 440 -29.86 3.30 16.31
CA GLU A 440 -30.61 3.45 17.58
C GLU A 440 -31.93 4.25 17.42
N VAL A 441 -32.34 4.56 16.19
CA VAL A 441 -33.60 5.27 15.88
C VAL A 441 -34.59 4.26 15.31
N ASP A 442 -35.78 4.16 15.90
CA ASP A 442 -36.81 3.21 15.47
C ASP A 442 -37.19 3.46 14.00
N GLY A 443 -37.13 2.40 13.19
CA GLY A 443 -37.40 2.46 11.74
C GLY A 443 -36.22 2.96 10.89
N VAL A 444 -35.03 3.21 11.46
CA VAL A 444 -33.83 3.55 10.69
C VAL A 444 -32.93 2.33 10.52
N HIS A 445 -32.49 2.09 9.28
CA HIS A 445 -31.57 1.01 8.93
C HIS A 445 -30.36 1.58 8.19
N ALA A 446 -29.25 1.80 8.89
CA ALA A 446 -28.02 2.35 8.33
C ALA A 446 -26.96 1.26 8.08
N TYR A 447 -26.43 1.24 6.86
CA TYR A 447 -25.44 0.29 6.36
C TYR A 447 -24.19 1.00 5.84
N ASP A 448 -23.02 0.38 5.99
CA ASP A 448 -21.75 0.92 5.49
C ASP A 448 -21.07 0.01 4.44
N VAL A 449 -19.89 0.42 3.97
CA VAL A 449 -19.12 -0.31 2.95
C VAL A 449 -18.73 -1.74 3.34
N ASP A 450 -18.67 -2.07 4.63
CA ASP A 450 -18.36 -3.42 5.10
C ASP A 450 -19.59 -4.34 5.06
N ASP A 451 -20.82 -3.83 5.20
CA ASP A 451 -22.06 -4.61 5.03
C ASP A 451 -22.23 -5.14 3.59
N LEU A 452 -21.75 -4.36 2.61
CA LEU A 452 -21.82 -4.69 1.18
C LEU A 452 -21.00 -5.95 0.81
N LYS A 453 -20.10 -6.42 1.69
CA LYS A 453 -19.22 -7.59 1.45
C LYS A 453 -19.97 -8.84 1.01
N MET A 454 -21.18 -9.09 1.53
CA MET A 454 -21.95 -10.29 1.18
C MET A 454 -22.34 -10.35 -0.30
N VAL A 455 -22.79 -9.22 -0.87
CA VAL A 455 -23.18 -9.13 -2.29
C VAL A 455 -21.96 -9.28 -3.19
N VAL A 456 -20.84 -8.73 -2.76
CA VAL A 456 -19.59 -8.71 -3.52
C VAL A 456 -18.92 -10.10 -3.58
N ALA A 457 -18.94 -10.86 -2.49
CA ALA A 457 -18.29 -12.18 -2.39
C ALA A 457 -18.73 -13.17 -3.49
N ARG A 458 -20.01 -13.12 -3.89
CA ARG A 458 -20.57 -13.96 -4.98
C ARG A 458 -19.93 -13.66 -6.33
N ASN A 459 -19.57 -12.41 -6.60
CA ASN A 459 -18.93 -11.99 -7.86
C ASN A 459 -17.45 -12.37 -7.90
N THR A 460 -16.75 -12.30 -6.76
CA THR A 460 -15.33 -12.68 -6.65
C THR A 460 -15.11 -14.16 -6.97
N ALA A 461 -16.00 -15.05 -6.51
CA ALA A 461 -15.90 -16.49 -6.79
C ALA A 461 -15.91 -16.82 -8.29
N MET A 462 -16.68 -16.08 -9.08
CA MET A 462 -16.79 -16.26 -10.54
C MET A 462 -15.54 -15.82 -11.32
N ARG A 463 -14.66 -14.99 -10.71
CA ARG A 463 -13.52 -14.32 -11.34
C ARG A 463 -12.17 -15.00 -11.12
N ARG A 464 -12.17 -16.16 -10.45
CA ARG A 464 -10.95 -16.84 -9.99
C ARG A 464 -10.00 -17.22 -11.14
N LYS A 465 -10.51 -17.49 -12.35
CA LYS A 465 -9.69 -17.79 -13.53
C LYS A 465 -8.95 -16.55 -14.02
N GLU A 466 -9.66 -15.44 -14.16
CA GLU A 466 -9.14 -14.14 -14.60
C GLU A 466 -8.13 -13.59 -13.58
N MET A 467 -8.31 -13.86 -12.29
CA MET A 467 -7.33 -13.54 -11.24
C MET A 467 -6.00 -14.25 -11.48
N LEU A 468 -6.01 -15.56 -11.79
CA LEU A 468 -4.78 -16.33 -12.06
C LEU A 468 -4.07 -15.85 -13.34
N GLU A 469 -4.83 -15.50 -14.38
CA GLU A 469 -4.30 -14.90 -15.62
C GLU A 469 -3.64 -13.54 -15.34
N ALA A 470 -4.25 -12.71 -14.48
CA ALA A 470 -3.69 -11.43 -14.07
C ALA A 470 -2.44 -11.61 -13.18
N GLU A 471 -2.45 -12.53 -12.22
CA GLU A 471 -1.32 -12.83 -11.33
C GLU A 471 -0.06 -13.22 -12.11
N ALA A 472 -0.18 -13.99 -13.20
CA ALA A 472 0.95 -14.32 -14.07
C ALA A 472 1.65 -13.06 -14.64
N ILE A 473 0.87 -12.07 -15.09
CA ILE A 473 1.39 -10.77 -15.57
C ILE A 473 2.07 -9.99 -14.43
N LEU A 474 1.53 -10.05 -13.21
CA LEU A 474 2.13 -9.37 -12.06
C LEU A 474 3.48 -9.97 -11.67
N VAL A 475 3.66 -11.30 -11.78
CA VAL A 475 4.95 -11.97 -11.53
C VAL A 475 6.02 -11.47 -12.51
N GLU A 476 5.70 -11.28 -13.80
CA GLU A 476 6.63 -10.69 -14.76
C GLU A 476 7.10 -9.28 -14.35
N GLU A 477 6.18 -8.43 -13.90
CA GLU A 477 6.49 -7.05 -13.48
C GLU A 477 7.23 -7.01 -12.14
N GLN A 478 6.94 -7.94 -11.22
CA GLN A 478 7.68 -8.12 -9.97
C GLN A 478 9.15 -8.47 -10.26
N ILE A 479 9.40 -9.45 -11.14
CA ILE A 479 10.76 -9.86 -11.54
C ILE A 479 11.52 -8.68 -12.19
N LYS A 480 10.86 -7.89 -13.05
CA LYS A 480 11.45 -6.68 -13.64
C LYS A 480 11.81 -5.63 -12.59
N PHE A 481 10.96 -5.43 -11.57
CA PHE A 481 11.25 -4.51 -10.46
C PHE A 481 12.41 -5.02 -9.59
N GLN A 482 12.41 -6.30 -9.22
CA GLN A 482 13.47 -6.94 -8.43
C GLN A 482 14.84 -6.83 -9.14
N GLY A 483 14.91 -7.17 -10.43
CA GLY A 483 16.15 -7.05 -11.21
C GLY A 483 16.63 -5.59 -11.31
N TRP A 484 15.70 -4.62 -11.42
CA TRP A 484 16.03 -3.21 -11.33
C TRP A 484 16.56 -2.80 -9.95
N GLN A 485 15.91 -3.20 -8.85
CA GLN A 485 16.35 -2.86 -7.50
C GLN A 485 17.73 -3.46 -7.18
N GLN A 486 17.98 -4.71 -7.59
CA GLN A 486 19.29 -5.37 -7.50
C GLN A 486 20.37 -4.65 -8.30
N SER A 487 20.03 -4.01 -9.43
CA SER A 487 20.97 -3.17 -10.19
C SER A 487 21.48 -1.97 -9.40
N LEU A 488 20.69 -1.45 -8.44
CA LEU A 488 21.08 -0.32 -7.60
C LEU A 488 22.16 -0.71 -6.57
N THR A 489 22.19 -1.96 -6.10
CA THR A 489 23.15 -2.46 -5.11
C THR A 489 24.61 -2.35 -5.57
N ALA A 490 24.85 -2.33 -6.89
CA ALA A 490 26.19 -2.14 -7.45
C ALA A 490 26.65 -0.67 -7.44
N ILE A 491 25.75 0.31 -7.36
CA ILE A 491 26.07 1.74 -7.54
C ILE A 491 27.05 2.26 -6.48
N PRO A 492 26.91 1.98 -5.16
CA PRO A 492 27.86 2.48 -4.17
C PRO A 492 29.27 1.91 -4.35
N ALA A 493 29.39 0.65 -4.78
CA ALA A 493 30.68 0.03 -5.05
C ALA A 493 31.32 0.58 -6.33
N ILE A 494 30.51 0.90 -7.35
CA ILE A 494 30.93 1.62 -8.56
C ILE A 494 31.53 2.98 -8.16
N SER A 495 30.83 3.80 -7.38
CA SER A 495 31.30 5.12 -6.96
C SER A 495 32.59 5.03 -6.15
N LYS A 496 32.66 4.17 -5.12
CA LYS A 496 33.89 3.96 -4.33
C LYS A 496 35.07 3.50 -5.18
N MET A 497 34.83 2.64 -6.18
CA MET A 497 35.88 2.21 -7.12
C MET A 497 36.37 3.38 -7.98
N GLN A 498 35.46 4.20 -8.52
CA GLN A 498 35.84 5.39 -9.30
C GLN A 498 36.65 6.40 -8.47
N GLU A 499 36.20 6.70 -7.24
CA GLU A 499 36.90 7.58 -6.29
C GLU A 499 38.32 7.07 -5.98
N LYS A 500 38.47 5.77 -5.67
CA LYS A 500 39.76 5.15 -5.34
C LYS A 500 40.75 5.20 -6.50
N PHE A 501 40.28 4.93 -7.73
CA PHE A 501 41.12 4.99 -8.92
C PHE A 501 41.48 6.44 -9.32
N GLU A 502 40.57 7.40 -9.14
CA GLU A 502 40.86 8.81 -9.39
C GLU A 502 41.85 9.39 -8.37
N ALA A 503 41.75 9.00 -7.09
CA ALA A 503 42.72 9.36 -6.06
C ALA A 503 44.13 8.81 -6.39
N MET A 504 44.22 7.54 -6.80
CA MET A 504 45.48 6.92 -7.25
C MET A 504 46.05 7.64 -8.49
N ARG A 505 45.20 7.98 -9.46
CA ARG A 505 45.59 8.73 -10.66
C ARG A 505 46.15 10.11 -10.32
N ALA A 506 45.43 10.87 -9.50
CA ALA A 506 45.82 12.22 -9.10
C ALA A 506 47.17 12.21 -8.36
N GLU A 507 47.41 11.21 -7.50
CA GLU A 507 48.67 11.06 -6.78
C GLU A 507 49.86 10.73 -7.71
N GLU A 508 49.69 9.81 -8.68
CA GLU A 508 50.75 9.52 -9.65
C GLU A 508 51.01 10.67 -10.62
N VAL A 509 49.97 11.41 -11.03
CA VAL A 509 50.12 12.63 -11.84
C VAL A 509 50.85 13.73 -11.04
N ARG A 510 50.58 13.86 -9.74
CA ARG A 510 51.30 14.79 -8.84
C ARG A 510 52.78 14.42 -8.69
N LYS A 511 53.10 13.13 -8.54
CA LYS A 511 54.49 12.63 -8.52
C LYS A 511 55.20 12.88 -9.85
N ALA A 512 54.50 12.69 -10.98
CA ALA A 512 55.03 12.97 -12.32
C ALA A 512 55.31 14.48 -12.50
N ALA A 513 54.38 15.36 -12.11
CA ALA A 513 54.55 16.81 -12.16
C ALA A 513 55.83 17.28 -11.45
N ASN A 514 56.07 16.78 -10.24
CA ASN A 514 57.25 17.14 -9.45
C ASN A 514 58.58 16.70 -10.11
N LYS A 515 58.57 15.60 -10.88
CA LYS A 515 59.77 15.09 -11.59
C LYS A 515 59.93 15.68 -12.99
N LEU A 516 58.85 16.19 -13.57
CA LEU A 516 58.76 16.73 -14.93
C LEU A 516 58.46 18.23 -14.91
N ALA A 517 59.04 18.95 -13.94
CA ALA A 517 58.82 20.38 -13.71
C ALA A 517 59.24 21.29 -14.89
N SER A 518 59.93 20.75 -15.88
CA SER A 518 60.29 21.42 -17.14
C SER A 518 59.20 21.35 -18.22
N LEU A 519 58.11 20.62 -18.02
CA LEU A 519 57.00 20.54 -18.97
C LEU A 519 56.19 21.84 -18.99
N SER A 520 55.76 22.26 -20.18
CA SER A 520 54.80 23.35 -20.34
C SER A 520 53.41 22.96 -19.82
N PRO A 521 52.54 23.92 -19.47
CA PRO A 521 51.16 23.63 -19.05
C PRO A 521 50.37 22.79 -20.06
N LYS A 522 50.66 22.95 -21.36
CA LYS A 522 50.00 22.22 -22.45
C LYS A 522 50.46 20.76 -22.54
N GLU A 523 51.73 20.48 -22.25
CA GLU A 523 52.22 19.10 -22.17
C GLU A 523 51.73 18.41 -20.90
N MET A 524 51.63 19.15 -19.78
CA MET A 524 51.04 18.64 -18.55
C MET A 524 49.56 18.27 -18.73
N GLU A 525 48.80 19.05 -19.51
CA GLU A 525 47.41 18.71 -19.88
C GLU A 525 47.32 17.40 -20.69
N VAL A 526 48.31 17.10 -21.55
CA VAL A 526 48.39 15.83 -22.29
C VAL A 526 48.66 14.66 -21.33
N VAL A 527 49.51 14.82 -20.32
CA VAL A 527 49.74 13.81 -19.26
C VAL A 527 48.46 13.58 -18.44
N GLU A 528 47.75 14.65 -18.08
CA GLU A 528 46.43 14.62 -17.42
C GLU A 528 45.42 13.79 -18.24
N LYS A 529 45.26 14.10 -19.53
CA LYS A 529 44.38 13.38 -20.46
C LYS A 529 44.79 11.92 -20.67
N LEU A 530 46.08 11.63 -20.79
CA LEU A 530 46.60 10.27 -20.92
C LEU A 530 46.27 9.42 -19.69
N SER A 531 46.53 9.96 -18.48
CA SER A 531 46.24 9.26 -17.23
C SER A 531 44.74 8.94 -17.06
N LYS A 532 43.86 9.91 -17.36
CA LYS A 532 42.39 9.72 -17.36
C LYS A 532 41.96 8.69 -18.40
N GLY A 533 42.57 8.70 -19.59
CA GLY A 533 42.33 7.72 -20.65
C GLY A 533 42.70 6.28 -20.25
N ILE A 534 43.79 6.09 -19.53
CA ILE A 534 44.21 4.78 -19.00
C ILE A 534 43.21 4.29 -17.94
N VAL A 535 42.91 5.12 -16.94
CA VAL A 535 41.97 4.78 -15.85
C VAL A 535 40.58 4.43 -16.39
N ASN A 536 40.04 5.24 -17.32
CA ASN A 536 38.74 4.97 -17.95
C ASN A 536 38.73 3.63 -18.71
N LYS A 537 39.81 3.28 -19.42
CA LYS A 537 39.95 1.98 -20.10
C LYS A 537 40.03 0.81 -19.11
N MET A 538 40.75 0.97 -18.00
CA MET A 538 40.86 -0.06 -16.96
C MET A 538 39.52 -0.29 -16.23
N LEU A 539 38.81 0.79 -15.91
CA LEU A 539 37.51 0.72 -15.23
C LEU A 539 36.39 0.18 -16.12
N HIS A 540 36.48 0.33 -17.45
CA HIS A 540 35.43 -0.09 -18.38
C HIS A 540 35.01 -1.56 -18.22
N GLY A 541 35.96 -2.48 -18.06
CA GLY A 541 35.68 -3.91 -17.86
C GLY A 541 34.85 -4.21 -16.60
N PRO A 542 35.38 -3.89 -15.39
CA PRO A 542 34.64 -4.04 -14.13
C PRO A 542 33.29 -3.32 -14.11
N MET A 543 33.22 -2.11 -14.68
CA MET A 543 31.99 -1.31 -14.76
C MET A 543 30.95 -1.95 -15.68
N SER A 544 31.38 -2.58 -16.78
CA SER A 544 30.50 -3.32 -17.69
C SER A 544 29.93 -4.55 -17.01
N ALA A 545 30.77 -5.38 -16.36
CA ALA A 545 30.32 -6.57 -15.62
C ALA A 545 29.25 -6.23 -14.57
N LEU A 546 29.47 -5.22 -13.72
CA LEU A 546 28.47 -4.78 -12.73
C LEU A 546 27.16 -4.26 -13.35
N ARG A 547 27.17 -3.82 -14.60
CA ARG A 547 26.01 -3.33 -15.33
C ARG A 547 25.29 -4.41 -16.14
N GLN A 548 25.87 -5.58 -16.34
CA GLN A 548 25.21 -6.66 -17.10
C GLN A 548 23.96 -7.19 -16.37
N PRO A 549 22.94 -7.62 -17.12
CA PRO A 549 21.75 -8.29 -16.58
C PRO A 549 22.08 -9.76 -16.26
N GLU A 550 22.90 -9.96 -15.23
CA GLU A 550 23.20 -11.26 -14.61
C GLU A 550 22.10 -11.67 -13.60
N GLY A 551 22.06 -12.94 -13.23
CA GLY A 551 21.16 -13.42 -12.17
C GLY A 551 21.51 -12.82 -10.78
N PRO A 552 20.57 -12.79 -9.81
CA PRO A 552 20.77 -12.11 -8.53
C PRO A 552 22.03 -12.57 -7.76
N GLU A 553 22.25 -13.88 -7.70
CA GLU A 553 23.38 -14.49 -7.00
C GLU A 553 24.71 -14.32 -7.74
N GLU A 554 24.67 -14.37 -9.07
CA GLU A 554 25.85 -14.14 -9.91
C GLU A 554 26.31 -12.68 -9.78
N LYS A 555 25.37 -11.73 -9.83
CA LYS A 555 25.64 -10.31 -9.63
C LYS A 555 26.16 -10.00 -8.21
N LYS A 556 25.61 -10.64 -7.17
CA LYS A 556 26.17 -10.57 -5.79
C LYS A 556 27.60 -11.09 -5.74
N ARG A 557 27.88 -12.22 -6.39
CA ARG A 557 29.22 -12.84 -6.46
C ARG A 557 30.21 -11.95 -7.22
N THR A 558 29.82 -11.38 -8.35
CA THR A 558 30.60 -10.39 -9.12
C THR A 558 30.92 -9.17 -8.25
N LEU A 559 29.92 -8.62 -7.54
CA LEU A 559 30.09 -7.49 -6.62
C LEU A 559 31.04 -7.82 -5.45
N ALA A 560 30.88 -8.96 -4.78
CA ALA A 560 31.75 -9.39 -3.69
C ALA A 560 33.20 -9.64 -4.15
N THR A 561 33.36 -10.24 -5.33
CA THR A 561 34.68 -10.45 -5.96
C THR A 561 35.36 -9.10 -6.23
N LEU A 562 34.66 -8.14 -6.82
CA LEU A 562 35.21 -6.81 -7.12
C LEU A 562 35.54 -6.00 -5.85
N LYS A 563 34.67 -6.04 -4.83
CA LYS A 563 34.97 -5.47 -3.50
C LYS A 563 36.25 -6.04 -2.89
N THR A 564 36.46 -7.36 -3.04
CA THR A 564 37.65 -8.07 -2.53
C THR A 564 38.90 -7.70 -3.33
N MET A 565 38.84 -7.79 -4.66
CA MET A 565 39.96 -7.50 -5.57
C MET A 565 40.47 -6.06 -5.43
N PHE A 566 39.57 -5.09 -5.32
CA PHE A 566 39.92 -3.67 -5.20
C PHE A 566 39.95 -3.15 -3.75
N ARG A 567 39.74 -4.03 -2.76
CA ARG A 567 39.71 -3.71 -1.32
C ARG A 567 38.84 -2.49 -1.01
N LEU A 568 37.59 -2.51 -1.47
CA LEU A 568 36.63 -1.39 -1.36
C LEU A 568 35.97 -1.29 0.03
N GLU A 569 36.31 -2.19 0.94
CA GLU A 569 35.76 -2.30 2.29
C GLU A 569 36.71 -1.78 3.38
N LYS A 570 37.98 -1.52 3.05
CA LYS A 570 39.02 -1.18 4.05
C LYS A 570 39.15 0.29 4.40
N ASP A 571 38.48 1.19 3.69
CA ASP A 571 38.58 2.63 3.89
C ASP A 571 37.66 3.12 5.04
N LEU A 572 37.60 2.35 6.14
CA LEU A 572 36.77 2.54 7.34
C LEU A 572 37.58 2.51 8.66
N ILE A 573 38.91 2.40 8.59
CA ILE A 573 39.81 2.52 9.74
C ILE A 573 41.03 3.33 9.29
N ASP A 574 40.92 4.66 9.42
CA ASP A 574 41.97 5.62 9.76
C ASP A 574 41.32 6.98 10.08
#